data_AF-A0A8S9S7I0-F1
#
_entry.id   AF-A0A8S9S7I0-F1
#
_cell.length_a   1.000
_cell.length_b   1.000
_cell.length_c   1.000
_cell.angle_alpha   90.00
_cell.angle_beta   90.00
_cell.angle_gamma   90.00
#
_symmetry.space_group_name_H-M   'P 1'
#
loop_
_entity.id
_entity.type
_entity.pdbx_description
1 polymer ?
#
loop_
_entity_poly.entity_id
_entity_poly.type
_entity_poly.pdbx_seq_one_letter_code
_entity_poly.pdbx_strand_id
1 'polypeptide(L)'
;MNPEPSQLQCAACEEPEPPFILTVIKDNVFRRLCADCLLKEHRGLFCPVCLDVYVAPPPPDAVNICLLCSSTTHLNCSSSSDDDHFFTCPPCLDPNFSFFPKSLDNDGSGTVLDLQKAKALVAAAEIAVASAKNAAAKLEEEAVNKSIESKDAKEKAKETLEYLEDVKDKASGKKINPRKRKNSDR
;
A
#
# COMPACT_ATOMS: atom_id res chain seq x y z
N MET A 1 33.27 -9.75 -6.82
CA MET A 1 32.77 -8.37 -6.89
C MET A 1 31.52 -8.32 -6.04
N ASN A 2 31.58 -7.59 -4.93
CA ASN A 2 30.42 -7.37 -4.07
C ASN A 2 29.50 -6.38 -4.80
N PRO A 3 28.19 -6.63 -5.00
CA PRO A 3 27.33 -5.57 -5.50
C PRO A 3 27.32 -4.46 -4.44
N GLU A 4 27.79 -3.27 -4.80
CA GLU A 4 27.63 -2.09 -3.97
C GLU A 4 26.16 -1.93 -3.56
N PRO A 5 25.88 -1.45 -2.33
CA PRO A 5 24.51 -1.26 -1.87
C PRO A 5 23.78 -0.37 -2.86
N SER A 6 22.73 -0.94 -3.47
CA SER A 6 21.85 -0.32 -4.46
C SER A 6 21.67 1.18 -4.20
N GLN A 7 22.13 2.01 -5.13
CA GLN A 7 21.93 3.46 -5.15
C GLN A 7 20.50 3.79 -4.69
N LEU A 8 20.37 4.68 -3.70
CA LEU A 8 19.08 5.17 -3.22
C LEU A 8 18.50 6.09 -4.30
N GLN A 9 17.95 5.51 -5.36
CA GLN A 9 17.41 6.24 -6.50
C GLN A 9 15.89 6.26 -6.42
N CYS A 10 15.29 7.42 -6.72
CA CYS A 10 13.84 7.52 -6.85
C CYS A 10 13.37 6.74 -8.09
N ALA A 11 12.41 5.83 -7.92
CA ALA A 11 11.85 5.03 -9.00
C ALA A 11 10.99 5.81 -10.01
N ALA A 12 10.71 7.10 -9.74
CA ALA A 12 9.88 7.94 -10.61
C ALA A 12 10.67 9.03 -11.35
N CYS A 13 11.54 9.76 -10.65
CA CYS A 13 12.36 10.82 -11.26
C CYS A 13 13.81 10.41 -11.53
N GLU A 14 14.21 9.18 -11.14
CA GLU A 14 15.56 8.65 -11.31
C GLU A 14 16.65 9.50 -10.61
N GLU A 15 16.26 10.36 -9.68
CA GLU A 15 17.19 11.19 -8.95
C GLU A 15 18.06 10.32 -8.01
N PRO A 16 19.40 10.42 -8.13
CA PRO A 16 20.31 9.70 -7.25
C PRO A 16 20.40 10.41 -5.89
N GLU A 17 20.30 9.63 -4.81
CA GLU A 17 20.48 10.07 -3.42
C GLU A 17 19.62 11.29 -3.02
N PRO A 18 18.28 11.24 -3.23
CA PRO A 18 17.41 12.31 -2.77
C PRO A 18 17.46 12.40 -1.24
N PRO A 19 17.34 13.60 -0.64
CA PRO A 19 17.46 13.80 0.81
C PRO A 19 16.56 12.90 1.65
N PHE A 20 15.37 12.60 1.15
CA PHE A 20 14.42 11.71 1.79
C PHE A 20 13.82 10.76 0.75
N ILE A 21 14.03 9.46 0.97
CA ILE A 21 13.47 8.39 0.16
C ILE A 21 12.51 7.57 1.02
N LEU A 22 11.29 7.40 0.54
CA LEU A 22 10.22 6.66 1.21
C LEU A 22 9.89 5.41 0.42
N THR A 23 9.57 4.33 1.13
CA THR A 23 9.17 3.07 0.51
C THR A 23 7.66 2.95 0.54
N VAL A 24 7.06 2.67 -0.61
CA VAL A 24 5.64 2.35 -0.75
C VAL A 24 5.46 0.99 -1.39
N ILE A 25 4.33 0.34 -1.08
CA ILE A 25 3.96 -0.94 -1.68
C ILE A 25 2.80 -0.68 -2.63
N LYS A 26 3.02 -0.95 -3.91
CA LYS A 26 2.02 -0.84 -4.96
C LYS A 26 2.03 -2.16 -5.74
N ASP A 27 0.86 -2.77 -5.89
CA ASP A 27 0.71 -4.04 -6.60
C ASP A 27 1.68 -5.14 -6.10
N ASN A 28 1.87 -5.22 -4.77
CA ASN A 28 2.81 -6.12 -4.08
C ASN A 28 4.30 -5.90 -4.41
N VAL A 29 4.65 -4.76 -5.03
CA VAL A 29 6.03 -4.37 -5.34
C VAL A 29 6.43 -3.18 -4.48
N PHE A 30 7.60 -3.28 -3.84
CA PHE A 30 8.23 -2.16 -3.15
C PHE A 30 8.77 -1.16 -4.16
N ARG A 31 8.32 0.10 -4.07
CA ARG A 31 8.84 1.21 -4.85
C ARG A 31 9.44 2.24 -3.90
N ARG A 32 10.63 2.73 -4.22
CA ARG A 32 11.30 3.80 -3.48
C ARG A 32 11.04 5.12 -4.19
N LEU A 33 10.44 6.08 -3.53
CA LEU A 33 10.09 7.39 -4.10
C LEU A 33 10.66 8.50 -3.22
N CYS A 34 11.15 9.57 -3.83
CA CYS A 34 11.43 10.79 -3.07
C CYS A 34 10.12 11.43 -2.60
N ALA A 35 10.19 12.28 -1.57
CA ALA A 35 9.00 12.92 -0.99
C ALA A 35 8.14 13.67 -2.05
N ASP A 36 8.76 14.39 -2.98
CA ASP A 36 8.04 15.11 -4.03
C ASP A 36 7.30 14.18 -5.00
N CYS A 37 7.97 13.13 -5.49
CA CYS A 37 7.34 12.15 -6.38
C CYS A 37 6.20 11.40 -5.67
N LEU A 38 6.38 11.07 -4.39
CA LEU A 38 5.34 10.41 -3.61
C LEU A 38 4.08 11.27 -3.50
N LEU A 39 4.23 12.55 -3.16
CA LEU A 39 3.11 13.50 -3.10
C LEU A 39 2.46 13.69 -4.48
N LYS A 40 3.26 13.76 -5.56
CA LYS A 40 2.75 13.88 -6.93
C LYS A 40 2.02 12.64 -7.44
N GLU A 41 2.35 11.43 -6.97
CA GLU A 41 1.65 10.19 -7.29
C GLU A 41 0.35 10.04 -6.47
N HIS A 42 0.30 10.60 -5.26
CA HIS A 42 -0.80 10.44 -4.31
C HIS A 42 -1.59 11.74 -4.06
N ARG A 43 -1.86 12.51 -5.12
CA ARG A 43 -2.47 13.87 -5.04
C ARG A 43 -3.86 13.95 -4.39
N GLY A 44 -4.56 12.81 -4.30
CA GLY A 44 -5.89 12.71 -3.67
C GLY A 44 -5.87 12.30 -2.20
N LEU A 45 -4.70 12.02 -1.62
CA LEU A 45 -4.56 11.57 -0.23
C LEU A 45 -4.23 12.70 0.75
N PHE A 46 -3.99 13.91 0.26
CA PHE A 46 -3.67 15.07 1.11
C PHE A 46 -4.11 16.36 0.43
N CYS A 47 -4.25 17.43 1.22
CA CYS A 47 -4.51 18.77 0.69
C CYS A 47 -3.21 19.39 0.14
N PRO A 48 -3.12 19.79 -1.14
CA PRO A 48 -1.88 20.34 -1.71
C PRO A 48 -1.54 21.77 -1.24
N VAL A 49 -2.42 22.39 -0.44
CA VAL A 49 -2.27 23.76 0.08
C VAL A 49 -1.78 23.74 1.54
N CYS A 50 -2.44 22.98 2.42
CA CYS A 50 -2.07 22.91 3.84
C CYS A 50 -1.19 21.70 4.19
N LEU A 51 -1.09 20.73 3.28
CA LEU A 51 -0.31 19.50 3.38
C LEU A 51 -0.81 18.49 4.43
N ASP A 52 -2.06 18.64 4.89
CA ASP A 52 -2.67 17.65 5.79
C ASP A 52 -3.14 16.42 5.00
N VAL A 53 -2.85 15.23 5.53
CA VAL A 53 -3.26 13.94 4.94
C VAL A 53 -4.67 13.58 5.38
N TYR A 54 -5.48 13.12 4.44
CA TYR A 54 -6.84 12.67 4.72
C TYR A 54 -6.81 11.29 5.39
N VAL A 55 -7.23 11.21 6.66
CA VAL A 55 -7.34 9.94 7.40
C VAL A 55 -8.47 9.06 6.85
N ALA A 56 -9.54 9.70 6.40
CA ALA A 56 -10.66 9.07 5.70
C ALA A 56 -10.98 9.91 4.45
N PRO A 57 -11.60 9.32 3.40
CA PRO A 57 -12.06 10.09 2.25
C PRO A 57 -12.91 11.27 2.72
N PRO A 58 -12.50 12.51 2.40
CA PRO A 58 -13.24 13.66 2.86
C PRO A 58 -14.62 13.69 2.19
N PRO A 59 -15.66 14.21 2.88
CA PRO A 59 -16.97 14.42 2.28
C PRO A 59 -16.88 15.27 1.01
N PRO A 60 -17.65 14.96 -0.06
CA PRO A 60 -17.58 15.70 -1.33
C PRO A 60 -17.85 17.21 -1.21
N ASP A 61 -18.64 17.61 -0.22
CA ASP A 61 -19.00 19.01 0.09
C ASP A 61 -17.93 19.74 0.93
N ALA A 62 -16.94 19.02 1.48
CA ALA A 62 -15.86 19.57 2.28
C ALA A 62 -14.57 19.81 1.47
N VAL A 63 -14.55 19.46 0.18
CA VAL A 63 -13.36 19.56 -0.68
C VAL A 63 -13.68 20.14 -2.05
N ASN A 64 -12.66 20.75 -2.65
CA ASN A 64 -12.64 21.09 -4.07
C ASN A 64 -11.67 20.17 -4.81
N ILE A 65 -12.04 19.78 -6.02
CA ILE A 65 -11.21 18.97 -6.92
C ILE A 65 -10.56 19.90 -7.95
N CYS A 66 -9.28 19.69 -8.22
CA CYS A 66 -8.56 20.44 -9.24
C CYS A 66 -9.17 20.20 -10.63
N LEU A 67 -9.33 21.27 -11.41
CA LEU A 67 -9.85 21.17 -12.78
C LEU A 67 -8.97 20.35 -13.74
N LEU A 68 -7.68 20.27 -13.46
CA LEU A 68 -6.69 19.67 -14.36
C LEU A 68 -6.18 18.29 -13.91
N CYS A 69 -6.47 17.88 -12.67
CA CYS A 69 -6.07 16.57 -12.17
C CYS A 69 -6.93 16.12 -10.98
N SER A 70 -6.73 14.90 -10.50
CA SER A 70 -7.46 14.33 -9.36
C SER A 70 -7.02 14.85 -7.97
N SER A 71 -6.38 16.02 -7.88
CA SER A 71 -5.95 16.57 -6.59
C SER A 71 -7.13 17.19 -5.84
N THR A 72 -7.23 16.90 -4.54
CA THR A 72 -8.30 17.37 -3.66
C THR A 72 -7.76 18.36 -2.63
N THR A 73 -8.42 19.51 -2.46
CA THR A 73 -8.10 20.50 -1.43
C THR A 73 -9.27 20.69 -0.49
N HIS A 74 -9.02 21.05 0.78
CA HIS A 74 -10.11 21.48 1.66
C HIS A 74 -10.85 22.68 1.05
N LEU A 75 -12.17 22.73 1.21
CA LEU A 75 -12.98 23.86 0.77
C LEU A 75 -12.41 25.20 1.27
N ASN A 76 -12.00 25.25 2.54
CA ASN A 76 -11.42 26.44 3.18
C ASN A 76 -9.96 26.74 2.77
N CYS A 77 -9.29 25.81 2.08
CA CYS A 77 -7.98 26.02 1.49
C CYS A 77 -8.06 26.51 0.03
N SER A 78 -9.24 26.48 -0.58
CA SER A 78 -9.48 27.07 -1.90
C SER A 78 -9.69 28.57 -1.75
N SER A 79 -8.64 29.35 -2.01
CA SER A 79 -8.68 30.81 -2.02
C SER A 79 -9.41 31.34 -3.27
N SER A 80 -10.69 31.02 -3.44
CA SER A 80 -11.54 31.61 -4.48
C SER A 80 -12.34 32.75 -3.85
N SER A 81 -11.79 33.96 -3.94
CA SER A 81 -12.37 35.20 -3.40
C SER A 81 -13.40 35.86 -4.33
N ASP A 82 -13.62 35.37 -5.54
CA ASP A 82 -14.55 35.98 -6.49
C ASP A 82 -15.20 34.88 -7.35
N ASP A 83 -16.54 34.91 -7.44
CA ASP A 83 -17.58 34.26 -8.28
C ASP A 83 -17.31 32.99 -9.13
N ASP A 84 -16.09 32.49 -9.30
CA ASP A 84 -15.75 31.28 -10.03
C ASP A 84 -15.37 30.15 -9.06
N HIS A 85 -16.20 29.11 -9.03
CA HIS A 85 -16.06 27.90 -8.20
C HIS A 85 -14.92 26.95 -8.65
N PHE A 86 -13.90 27.49 -9.31
CA PHE A 86 -12.89 26.71 -10.03
C PHE A 86 -11.55 26.70 -9.29
N PHE A 87 -11.14 25.52 -8.83
CA PHE A 87 -9.87 25.31 -8.17
C PHE A 87 -8.83 24.71 -9.12
N THR A 88 -7.62 25.26 -9.12
CA THR A 88 -6.44 24.66 -9.76
C THR A 88 -5.35 24.47 -8.70
N CYS A 89 -4.87 23.24 -8.52
CA CYS A 89 -3.87 22.96 -7.50
C CYS A 89 -2.48 23.53 -7.88
N PRO A 90 -1.62 23.82 -6.89
CA PRO A 90 -0.30 24.39 -7.14
C PRO A 90 0.55 23.62 -8.18
N PRO A 91 0.60 22.26 -8.17
CA PRO A 91 1.32 21.49 -9.20
C PRO A 91 0.77 21.61 -10.63
N CYS A 92 -0.49 22.01 -10.79
CA CYS A 92 -1.10 22.23 -12.10
C CYS A 92 -0.99 23.69 -12.55
N LEU A 93 -0.88 24.62 -11.60
CA LEU A 93 -0.67 26.05 -11.89
C LEU A 93 0.77 26.33 -12.34
N ASP A 94 1.75 25.66 -11.72
CA ASP A 94 3.16 25.77 -12.09
C ASP A 94 3.73 24.39 -12.47
N PRO A 95 4.15 24.17 -13.74
CA PRO A 95 4.73 22.90 -14.17
C PRO A 95 6.08 22.59 -13.49
N ASN A 96 6.77 23.60 -12.96
CA ASN A 96 8.03 23.44 -12.23
C ASN A 96 7.84 23.29 -10.72
N PHE A 97 6.58 23.23 -10.25
CA PHE A 97 6.26 23.12 -8.84
C PHE A 97 6.89 21.88 -8.20
N SER A 98 7.44 22.06 -7.00
CA SER A 98 7.98 20.99 -6.16
C SER A 98 7.51 21.17 -4.73
N PHE A 99 6.95 20.12 -4.14
CA PHE A 99 6.57 20.13 -2.72
C PHE A 99 7.80 20.11 -1.81
N PHE A 100 8.86 19.44 -2.28
CA PHE A 100 10.10 19.27 -1.56
C PHE A 100 11.27 19.50 -2.51
N PRO A 101 12.35 20.18 -2.09
CA PRO A 101 13.51 20.39 -2.93
C PRO A 101 14.21 19.05 -3.20
N LYS A 102 14.70 18.92 -4.44
CA LYS A 102 15.42 17.76 -4.96
C LYS A 102 16.80 17.58 -4.31
N SER A 103 17.53 18.69 -4.11
CA SER A 103 18.75 18.77 -3.31
C SER A 103 18.54 19.67 -2.09
N LEU A 104 19.07 19.28 -0.94
CA LEU A 104 19.34 20.24 0.14
C LEU A 104 20.70 20.86 -0.16
N ASP A 105 20.74 22.14 -0.48
CA ASP A 105 21.99 22.82 -0.82
C ASP A 105 23.00 22.67 0.33
N ASN A 106 24.18 22.15 0.02
CA ASN A 106 25.29 21.91 0.95
C ASN A 106 26.10 23.20 1.20
N ASP A 107 25.45 24.35 1.14
CA ASP A 107 26.11 25.64 1.11
C ASP A 107 26.37 26.16 2.53
N GLY A 108 27.06 25.35 3.36
CA GLY A 108 27.66 25.70 4.66
C GLY A 108 26.74 26.28 5.77
N SER A 109 25.52 26.64 5.43
CA SER A 109 24.46 27.19 6.24
C SER A 109 23.40 26.11 6.24
N GLY A 110 23.46 25.24 7.25
CA GLY A 110 22.53 24.11 7.38
C GLY A 110 21.12 24.57 7.06
N THR A 111 20.59 24.11 5.91
CA THR A 111 19.31 24.58 5.39
C THR A 111 18.24 24.11 6.36
N VAL A 112 17.80 25.03 7.22
CA VAL A 112 16.71 24.79 8.17
C VAL A 112 15.50 24.36 7.34
N LEU A 113 14.97 23.17 7.62
CA LEU A 113 13.74 22.70 7.00
C LEU A 113 12.64 23.71 7.29
N ASP A 114 12.25 24.47 6.27
CA ASP A 114 11.11 25.38 6.36
C ASP A 114 9.85 24.62 6.75
N LEU A 115 8.94 25.29 7.47
CA LEU A 115 7.72 24.66 8.00
C LEU A 115 6.91 23.97 6.90
N GLN A 116 6.81 24.57 5.71
CA GLN A 116 6.11 23.97 4.58
C GLN A 116 6.79 22.69 4.07
N LYS A 117 8.12 22.71 3.96
CA LYS A 117 8.91 21.53 3.57
C LYS A 117 8.80 20.41 4.61
N ALA A 118 8.81 20.76 5.90
CA ALA A 118 8.63 19.81 6.99
C ALA A 118 7.23 19.16 6.93
N LYS A 119 6.17 19.96 6.71
CA LYS A 119 4.81 19.44 6.51
C LYS A 119 4.72 18.53 5.28
N ALA A 120 5.34 18.89 4.17
CA ALA A 120 5.36 18.06 2.96
C ALA A 120 6.02 16.70 3.24
N LEU A 121 7.14 16.70 3.98
CA LEU A 121 7.82 15.47 4.36
C LEU A 121 6.97 14.60 5.30
N VAL A 122 6.31 15.21 6.29
CA VAL A 122 5.39 14.49 7.20
C VAL A 122 4.23 13.89 6.42
N ALA A 123 3.61 14.64 5.52
CA ALA A 123 2.53 14.15 4.67
C ALA A 123 2.96 12.97 3.80
N ALA A 124 4.14 13.07 3.19
CA ALA A 124 4.74 11.98 2.43
C ALA A 124 4.96 10.73 3.30
N ALA A 125 5.49 10.91 4.52
CA ALA A 125 5.71 9.81 5.46
C ALA A 125 4.40 9.13 5.90
N GLU A 126 3.37 9.90 6.21
CA GLU A 126 2.05 9.38 6.58
C GLU A 126 1.42 8.56 5.44
N ILE A 127 1.52 9.05 4.20
CA ILE A 127 1.07 8.32 3.01
C ILE A 127 1.85 7.00 2.85
N ALA A 128 3.18 7.03 3.05
CA ALA A 128 3.99 5.83 2.95
C ALA A 128 3.63 4.79 4.02
N VAL A 129 3.39 5.23 5.25
CA VAL A 129 2.92 4.36 6.35
C VAL A 129 1.54 3.79 6.03
N ALA A 130 0.61 4.60 5.52
CA ALA A 130 -0.71 4.14 5.11
C ALA A 130 -0.64 3.08 3.99
N SER A 131 0.22 3.30 2.99
CA SER A 131 0.51 2.31 1.94
C SER A 131 1.00 0.99 2.50
N ALA A 132 1.98 1.03 3.42
CA ALA A 132 2.52 -0.16 4.05
C ALA A 132 1.48 -0.91 4.88
N LYS A 133 0.66 -0.19 5.67
CA LYS A 133 -0.43 -0.78 6.47
C LYS A 133 -1.48 -1.45 5.59
N ASN A 134 -1.90 -0.79 4.51
CA ASN A 134 -2.88 -1.35 3.57
C ASN A 134 -2.36 -2.61 2.87
N ALA A 135 -1.07 -2.63 2.51
CA ALA A 135 -0.44 -3.82 1.94
C ALA A 135 -0.34 -4.96 2.96
N ALA A 136 0.05 -4.67 4.20
CA ALA A 136 0.11 -5.66 5.27
C ALA A 136 -1.27 -6.30 5.52
N ALA A 137 -2.33 -5.49 5.61
CA ALA A 137 -3.69 -5.98 5.80
C ALA A 137 -4.14 -6.92 4.66
N LYS A 138 -3.83 -6.59 3.40
CA LYS A 138 -4.12 -7.46 2.25
C LYS A 138 -3.35 -8.77 2.29
N LEU A 139 -2.08 -8.74 2.69
CA LEU A 139 -1.26 -9.95 2.82
C LEU A 139 -1.75 -10.86 3.94
N GLU A 140 -2.21 -10.28 5.06
CA GLU A 140 -2.83 -11.02 6.16
C GLU A 140 -4.13 -11.70 5.71
N GLU A 141 -5.00 -10.99 5.00
CA GLU A 141 -6.23 -11.55 4.43
C GLU A 141 -5.93 -12.70 3.46
N GLU A 142 -4.97 -12.51 2.55
CA GLU A 142 -4.55 -13.54 1.60
C GLU A 142 -3.96 -14.78 2.31
N ALA A 143 -3.18 -14.58 3.37
CA ALA A 143 -2.62 -15.67 4.17
C ALA A 143 -3.72 -16.46 4.90
N VAL A 144 -4.74 -15.79 5.43
CA VAL A 144 -5.90 -16.44 6.04
C VAL A 144 -6.65 -17.28 5.01
N ASN A 145 -6.96 -16.72 3.83
CA ASN A 145 -7.67 -17.43 2.77
C ASN A 145 -6.90 -18.67 2.31
N LYS A 146 -5.60 -18.54 2.05
CA LYS A 146 -4.72 -19.67 1.69
C LYS A 146 -4.67 -20.75 2.77
N SER A 147 -4.75 -20.36 4.05
CA SER A 147 -4.77 -21.33 5.15
C SER A 147 -6.06 -22.15 5.20
N ILE A 148 -7.19 -21.56 4.82
CA ILE A 148 -8.49 -22.23 4.73
C ILE A 148 -8.50 -23.17 3.54
N GLU A 149 -8.13 -22.69 2.36
CA GLU A 149 -8.03 -23.50 1.14
C GLU A 149 -7.12 -24.71 1.31
N SER A 150 -6.00 -24.56 2.02
CA SER A 150 -5.08 -25.66 2.31
C SER A 150 -5.70 -26.73 3.21
N LYS A 151 -6.51 -26.33 4.20
CA LYS A 151 -7.22 -27.25 5.09
C LYS A 151 -8.27 -28.03 4.32
N ASP A 152 -9.09 -27.35 3.53
CA ASP A 152 -10.15 -27.97 2.72
C ASP A 152 -9.57 -28.95 1.69
N ALA A 153 -8.46 -28.57 1.03
CA ALA A 153 -7.75 -29.46 0.11
C ALA A 153 -7.20 -30.70 0.81
N LYS A 154 -6.68 -30.56 2.04
CA LYS A 154 -6.19 -31.68 2.84
C LYS A 154 -7.31 -32.61 3.27
N GLU A 155 -8.45 -32.06 3.67
CA GLU A 155 -9.65 -32.85 4.03
C GLU A 155 -10.14 -33.65 2.83
N LYS A 156 -10.32 -33.00 1.68
CA LYS A 156 -10.72 -33.67 0.44
C LYS A 156 -9.74 -34.76 -0.01
N ALA A 157 -8.43 -34.52 0.14
CA ALA A 157 -7.42 -35.52 -0.15
C ALA A 157 -7.53 -36.73 0.78
N LYS A 158 -7.80 -36.50 2.08
CA LYS A 158 -8.01 -37.56 3.06
C LYS A 158 -9.25 -38.39 2.73
N GLU A 159 -10.38 -37.75 2.44
CA GLU A 159 -11.62 -38.44 2.01
C GLU A 159 -11.39 -39.29 0.76
N THR A 160 -10.62 -38.78 -0.20
CA THR A 160 -10.28 -39.52 -1.42
C THR A 160 -9.44 -40.76 -1.10
N LEU A 161 -8.46 -40.65 -0.19
CA LEU A 161 -7.65 -41.79 0.24
C LEU A 161 -8.50 -42.85 0.94
N GLU A 162 -9.38 -42.45 1.86
CA GLU A 162 -10.31 -43.36 2.55
C GLU A 162 -11.21 -44.10 1.53
N TYR A 163 -11.73 -43.39 0.52
CA TYR A 163 -12.51 -44.01 -0.56
C TYR A 163 -11.69 -45.03 -1.38
N LEU A 164 -10.43 -44.72 -1.71
CA LEU A 164 -9.56 -45.61 -2.47
C LEU A 164 -9.22 -46.90 -1.70
N GLU A 165 -9.03 -46.81 -0.38
CA GLU A 165 -8.85 -47.97 0.49
C GLU A 165 -10.09 -48.89 0.47
N ASP A 166 -11.28 -48.30 0.60
CA ASP A 166 -12.55 -49.01 0.50
C ASP A 166 -12.73 -49.74 -0.84
N VAL A 167 -12.37 -49.10 -1.95
CA VAL A 167 -12.44 -49.70 -3.29
C VAL A 167 -11.43 -50.85 -3.42
N LYS A 168 -10.21 -50.69 -2.90
CA LYS A 168 -9.18 -51.74 -2.90
C LYS A 168 -9.62 -52.97 -2.10
N ASP A 169 -10.22 -52.78 -0.93
CA ASP A 169 -10.71 -53.87 -0.10
C ASP A 169 -11.86 -54.63 -0.78
N LYS A 170 -12.76 -53.92 -1.47
CA LYS A 170 -13.81 -54.53 -2.31
C LYS A 170 -13.22 -55.31 -3.50
N ALA A 171 -12.23 -54.75 -4.20
CA ALA A 171 -11.61 -55.36 -5.38
C ALA A 171 -10.75 -56.59 -5.04
N SER A 172 -10.12 -56.61 -3.87
CA SER A 172 -9.29 -57.74 -3.41
C SER A 172 -10.08 -58.94 -2.88
N GLY A 173 -11.43 -58.89 -2.89
CA GLY A 173 -12.29 -60.02 -2.52
C GLY A 173 -12.17 -60.45 -1.04
N LYS A 174 -11.67 -59.56 -0.17
CA LYS A 174 -11.51 -59.84 1.26
C LYS A 174 -12.90 -59.89 1.90
N LYS A 175 -13.44 -61.11 2.10
CA LYS A 175 -14.65 -61.31 2.89
C LYS A 175 -14.38 -60.84 4.32
N ILE A 176 -14.93 -59.69 4.72
CA ILE A 176 -14.97 -59.27 6.12
C ILE A 176 -15.74 -60.35 6.88
N ASN A 177 -15.04 -61.10 7.72
CA ASN A 177 -15.63 -62.18 8.51
C ASN A 177 -16.30 -61.54 9.75
N PRO A 178 -17.64 -61.60 9.91
CA PRO A 178 -18.36 -60.78 10.88
C PRO A 178 -18.31 -61.31 12.33
N ARG A 179 -17.25 -62.02 12.74
CA ARG A 179 -17.18 -62.66 14.07
C ARG A 179 -15.89 -62.38 14.80
N LYS A 180 -15.74 -61.16 15.34
CA LYS A 180 -14.97 -60.87 16.57
C LYS A 180 -15.21 -59.43 17.07
N ARG A 181 -16.46 -59.13 17.43
CA ARG A 181 -16.78 -58.12 18.44
C ARG A 181 -17.55 -58.81 19.56
N LYS A 182 -16.82 -59.51 20.43
CA LYS A 182 -17.28 -59.80 21.79
C LYS A 182 -16.07 -59.96 22.71
N ASN A 183 -16.18 -59.26 23.83
CA ASN A 183 -15.35 -59.26 25.04
C ASN A 183 -14.11 -58.36 25.04
N SER A 184 -14.29 -57.18 25.64
CA SER A 184 -13.54 -56.81 26.85
C SER A 184 -14.14 -55.56 27.50
N ASP A 185 -15.31 -55.72 28.13
CA ASP A 185 -15.60 -55.00 29.39
C ASP A 185 -15.33 -55.99 30.50
N ARG A 186 -14.21 -55.79 31.22
CA ARG A 186 -14.04 -56.17 32.62
C ARG A 186 -12.83 -55.46 33.20
#